data_AF-A0A0B2XI38-F1
#
_entry.id   AF-A0A0B2XI38-F1
#
_cell.length_a   1.000
_cell.length_b   1.000
_cell.length_c   1.000
_cell.angle_alpha   90.00
_cell.angle_beta   90.00
_cell.angle_gamma   90.00
#
_symmetry.space_group_name_H-M   'P 1'
#
loop_
_entity.id
_entity.type
_entity.pdbx_description
1 polymer ?
#
loop_
_entity_poly.entity_id
_entity_poly.type
_entity_poly.pdbx_seq_one_letter_code
_entity_poly.pdbx_strand_id
1 'polypeptide(L)'
;MAGFLTPGRRRINRILDLGCGWGDMTRHMVELFPQCPRINCVNISRRQLECCAAHLSDDQRRRVNLYLCNGQVVDLLPDPEVPYDLVIVRGVYTHFLPRVFEESVAQVFKRLAEKGTLIISDTLYRCDLATYKSPMPDAVDRLACGHRKSPEYFSNVLEKSGLTILDMQIMPLNTKVIYWL
;
A
#
# COMPACT_ATOMS: atom_id res chain seq x y z
N MET A 1 -11.76 9.49 4.97
CA MET A 1 -11.62 8.04 5.18
C MET A 1 -12.69 7.29 4.46
N ALA A 2 -12.32 6.36 3.58
CA ALA A 2 -13.17 5.70 2.59
C ALA A 2 -14.33 4.87 3.22
N GLY A 3 -15.25 5.53 3.92
CA GLY A 3 -16.34 4.92 4.69
C GLY A 3 -15.90 4.21 5.98
N PHE A 4 -14.61 4.10 6.28
CA PHE A 4 -14.14 3.27 7.40
C PHE A 4 -14.44 3.81 8.79
N LEU A 5 -14.86 5.07 8.98
CA LEU A 5 -15.11 5.63 10.33
C LEU A 5 -16.59 5.83 10.69
N THR A 6 -17.53 5.35 9.86
CA THR A 6 -18.95 5.48 10.16
C THR A 6 -19.45 4.41 11.16
N PRO A 7 -20.40 4.74 12.05
CA PRO A 7 -21.06 3.77 12.94
C PRO A 7 -21.70 2.62 12.15
N GLY A 8 -21.54 1.38 12.61
CA GLY A 8 -22.04 0.17 11.92
C GLY A 8 -21.07 -0.48 10.93
N ARG A 9 -19.80 -0.04 10.89
CA ARG A 9 -18.79 -0.61 9.98
C ARG A 9 -18.51 -2.10 10.24
N ARG A 10 -18.18 -2.82 9.17
CA ARG A 10 -17.58 -4.16 9.25
C ARG A 10 -16.30 -4.08 10.08
N ARG A 11 -16.16 -4.99 11.06
CA ARG A 11 -14.92 -5.11 11.84
C ARG A 11 -13.77 -5.49 10.90
N ILE A 12 -12.67 -4.73 10.96
CA ILE A 12 -11.42 -5.04 10.27
C ILE A 12 -10.59 -5.94 11.20
N ASN A 13 -10.32 -7.17 10.77
CA ASN A 13 -9.61 -8.16 11.57
C ASN A 13 -8.16 -8.34 11.13
N ARG A 14 -7.85 -8.07 9.85
CA ARG A 14 -6.50 -8.23 9.32
C ARG A 14 -6.17 -7.14 8.32
N ILE A 15 -5.06 -6.42 8.56
CA ILE A 15 -4.56 -5.34 7.71
C ILE A 15 -3.19 -5.71 7.13
N LEU A 16 -2.92 -5.33 5.89
CA LEU A 16 -1.59 -5.33 5.28
C LEU A 16 -1.16 -3.89 4.95
N ASP A 17 -0.04 -3.46 5.53
CA ASP A 17 0.71 -2.27 5.13
C ASP A 17 1.84 -2.68 4.18
N LEU A 18 1.58 -2.59 2.88
CA LEU A 18 2.55 -2.95 1.86
C LEU A 18 3.52 -1.80 1.66
N GLY A 19 4.79 -2.02 1.99
CA GLY A 19 5.84 -1.01 1.95
C GLY A 19 5.68 0.03 3.06
N CYS A 20 5.63 -0.43 4.31
CA CYS A 20 5.30 0.39 5.49
C CYS A 20 6.27 1.56 5.77
N GLY A 21 7.36 1.67 5.01
CA GLY A 21 8.34 2.75 5.13
C GLY A 21 8.87 2.86 6.56
N TRP A 22 9.00 4.10 7.03
CA TRP A 22 9.43 4.44 8.39
C TRP A 22 8.35 4.20 9.46
N GLY A 23 7.17 3.72 9.08
CA GLY A 23 6.10 3.34 10.00
C GLY A 23 5.04 4.41 10.29
N ASP A 24 5.10 5.59 9.67
CA ASP A 24 4.12 6.67 9.94
C ASP A 24 2.67 6.21 9.67
N MET A 25 2.46 5.49 8.56
CA MET A 25 1.14 4.94 8.21
C MET A 25 0.73 3.81 9.17
N THR A 26 1.67 2.91 9.49
CA THR A 26 1.46 1.85 10.48
C THR A 26 0.97 2.43 11.81
N ARG A 27 1.62 3.49 12.34
CA ARG A 27 1.19 4.15 13.58
C ARG A 27 -0.23 4.68 13.47
N HIS A 28 -0.55 5.35 12.36
CA HIS A 28 -1.89 5.87 12.15
C HIS A 28 -2.94 4.75 12.11
N MET A 29 -2.69 3.65 11.42
CA MET A 29 -3.60 2.49 11.37
C MET A 29 -3.81 1.83 12.72
N VAL A 30 -2.74 1.72 13.51
CA VAL A 30 -2.80 1.16 14.86
C VAL A 30 -3.77 1.97 15.73
N GLU A 31 -3.77 3.29 15.61
CA GLU A 31 -4.70 4.19 16.31
C GLU A 31 -6.13 4.15 15.74
N LEU A 32 -6.29 4.11 14.42
CA LEU A 32 -7.60 4.07 13.75
C LEU A 32 -8.35 2.75 13.89
N PHE A 33 -7.61 1.65 14.06
CA PHE A 33 -8.15 0.31 14.19
C PHE A 33 -7.68 -0.34 15.50
N PRO A 34 -8.09 0.19 16.67
CA PRO A 34 -7.64 -0.34 17.96
C PRO A 34 -8.13 -1.77 18.21
N GLN A 35 -9.25 -2.16 17.59
CA GLN A 35 -9.83 -3.50 17.70
C GLN A 35 -9.31 -4.49 16.64
N CYS A 36 -8.45 -4.06 15.73
CA CYS A 36 -7.84 -4.94 14.73
C CYS A 36 -6.72 -5.76 15.40
N PRO A 37 -6.89 -7.09 15.52
CA PRO A 37 -5.94 -7.94 16.22
C PRO A 37 -4.65 -8.19 15.43
N ARG A 38 -4.61 -7.86 14.12
CA ARG A 38 -3.45 -8.16 13.28
C ARG A 38 -3.21 -7.15 12.17
N ILE A 39 -2.05 -6.50 12.22
CA ILE A 39 -1.54 -5.61 11.20
C ILE A 39 -0.20 -6.17 10.75
N ASN A 40 -0.10 -6.59 9.50
CA ASN A 40 1.14 -7.06 8.91
C ASN A 40 1.76 -5.91 8.13
N CYS A 41 3.01 -5.59 8.42
CA CYS A 41 3.76 -4.55 7.72
C CYS A 41 4.94 -5.20 7.00
N VAL A 42 5.08 -4.92 5.72
CA VAL A 42 6.18 -5.44 4.91
C VAL A 42 7.05 -4.31 4.39
N ASN A 43 8.36 -4.53 4.38
CA ASN A 43 9.32 -3.61 3.77
C ASN A 43 10.59 -4.37 3.38
N ILE A 44 11.29 -3.91 2.34
CA ILE A 44 12.59 -4.42 1.92
C ILE A 44 13.76 -3.88 2.76
N SER A 45 13.54 -2.82 3.53
CA SER A 45 14.59 -2.15 4.32
C SER A 45 14.51 -2.53 5.79
N ARG A 46 15.48 -3.30 6.27
CA ARG A 46 15.63 -3.66 7.69
C ARG A 46 15.67 -2.42 8.59
N ARG A 47 16.42 -1.38 8.20
CA ARG A 47 16.53 -0.13 8.97
C ARG A 47 15.19 0.57 9.13
N GLN A 48 14.35 0.55 8.09
CA GLN A 48 13.02 1.13 8.16
C GLN A 48 12.09 0.30 9.07
N LEU A 49 12.20 -1.03 9.04
CA LEU A 49 11.45 -1.90 9.96
C LEU A 49 11.88 -1.70 11.42
N GLU A 50 13.18 -1.59 11.69
CA GLU A 50 13.70 -1.30 13.03
C GLU A 50 13.18 0.05 13.54
N CYS A 51 13.18 1.07 12.67
CA CYS A 51 12.60 2.38 12.97
C CYS A 51 11.08 2.26 13.25
N CYS A 52 10.33 1.56 12.40
CA CYS A 52 8.91 1.32 12.60
C CYS A 52 8.65 0.64 13.96
N ALA A 53 9.43 -0.41 14.28
CA ALA A 53 9.34 -1.13 15.54
C ALA A 53 9.57 -0.22 16.75
N ALA A 54 10.57 0.66 16.67
CA ALA A 54 10.94 1.57 17.77
C ALA A 54 9.80 2.52 18.18
N HIS A 55 8.88 2.83 17.27
CA HIS A 55 7.75 3.71 17.56
C HIS A 55 6.50 3.00 18.10
N LEU A 56 6.50 1.67 18.16
CA LEU A 56 5.36 0.91 18.65
C LEU A 56 5.47 0.67 20.16
N SER A 57 4.38 0.91 20.89
CA SER A 57 4.25 0.51 22.30
C SER A 57 4.16 -1.02 22.42
N ASP A 58 4.39 -1.55 23.63
CA ASP A 58 4.35 -3.00 23.88
C ASP A 58 3.01 -3.64 23.48
N ASP A 59 1.90 -2.92 23.68
CA ASP A 59 0.59 -3.38 23.27
C ASP A 59 0.43 -3.44 21.75
N GLN A 60 0.93 -2.42 21.06
CA GLN A 60 0.87 -2.36 19.61
C GLN A 60 1.76 -3.45 18.98
N ARG A 61 2.92 -3.73 19.57
CA ARG A 61 3.83 -4.81 19.14
C ARG A 61 3.20 -6.20 19.22
N ARG A 62 2.20 -6.43 20.08
CA ARG A 62 1.48 -7.72 20.15
C ARG A 62 0.60 -7.99 18.93
N ARG A 63 0.22 -6.94 18.19
CA ARG A 63 -0.69 -7.03 17.04
C ARG A 63 -0.10 -6.55 15.73
N VAL A 64 1.08 -5.93 15.75
CA VAL A 64 1.81 -5.50 14.56
C VAL A 64 2.96 -6.47 14.28
N ASN A 65 2.91 -7.13 13.13
CA ASN A 65 3.96 -8.03 12.67
C ASN A 65 4.78 -7.33 11.59
N LEU A 66 6.10 -7.31 11.75
CA LEU A 66 7.02 -6.68 10.80
C LEU A 66 7.77 -7.76 10.01
N TYR A 67 7.69 -7.71 8.68
CA TYR A 67 8.36 -8.67 7.81
C TYR A 67 9.32 -7.96 6.85
N LEU A 68 10.56 -8.43 6.86
CA LEU A 68 11.55 -8.09 5.83
C LEU A 68 11.21 -8.87 4.57
N CYS A 69 10.47 -8.24 3.65
CA CYS A 69 9.85 -8.90 2.51
C CYS A 69 9.79 -7.97 1.29
N ASN A 70 9.99 -8.54 0.11
CA ASN A 70 9.75 -7.86 -1.16
C ASN A 70 8.24 -7.85 -1.45
N GLY A 71 7.68 -6.68 -1.76
CA GLY A 71 6.25 -6.53 -2.06
C GLY A 71 5.75 -7.30 -3.29
N GLN A 72 6.63 -7.95 -4.07
CA GLN A 72 6.23 -8.90 -5.12
C GLN A 72 5.71 -10.25 -4.58
N VAL A 73 6.16 -10.66 -3.39
CA VAL A 73 5.97 -12.03 -2.87
C VAL A 73 5.09 -12.02 -1.61
N VAL A 74 4.00 -11.26 -1.66
CA VAL A 74 3.01 -11.13 -0.56
C VAL A 74 2.32 -12.46 -0.25
N ASP A 75 2.31 -13.39 -1.20
CA ASP A 75 1.81 -14.76 -1.03
C ASP A 75 2.62 -15.59 -0.03
N LEU A 76 3.90 -15.25 0.18
CA LEU A 76 4.75 -15.91 1.18
C LEU A 76 4.53 -15.45 2.62
N LEU A 77 3.65 -14.46 2.84
CA LEU A 77 3.31 -14.01 4.19
C LEU A 77 2.55 -15.10 4.95
N PRO A 78 2.78 -15.25 6.27
CA PRO A 78 2.13 -16.27 7.09
C PRO A 78 0.60 -16.28 6.96
N ASP A 79 0.01 -17.45 7.24
CA ASP A 79 -1.43 -17.71 7.17
C ASP A 79 -2.02 -17.35 5.79
N PRO A 80 -1.66 -18.11 4.73
CA PRO A 80 -2.16 -17.92 3.36
C PRO A 80 -3.69 -18.02 3.26
N GLU A 81 -4.30 -18.86 4.10
CA GLU A 81 -5.74 -19.12 4.10
C GLU A 81 -6.59 -18.01 4.75
N VAL A 82 -5.97 -17.11 5.52
CA VAL A 82 -6.68 -16.03 6.20
C VAL A 82 -6.52 -14.74 5.37
N PRO A 83 -7.56 -14.24 4.69
CA PRO A 83 -7.43 -13.06 3.83
C PRO A 83 -7.29 -11.76 4.64
N TYR A 84 -6.83 -10.71 3.96
CA TYR A 84 -6.80 -9.34 4.46
C TYR A 84 -8.15 -8.65 4.23
N ASP A 85 -8.64 -7.97 5.25
CA ASP A 85 -9.83 -7.13 5.15
C ASP A 85 -9.51 -5.76 4.56
N LEU A 86 -8.26 -5.31 4.74
CA LEU A 86 -7.77 -4.03 4.27
C LEU A 86 -6.29 -4.17 3.88
N VAL A 87 -5.96 -3.72 2.68
CA VAL A 87 -4.58 -3.60 2.19
C VAL A 87 -4.34 -2.15 1.83
N ILE A 88 -3.23 -1.60 2.30
CA ILE A 88 -2.81 -0.23 2.02
C ILE A 88 -1.47 -0.29 1.30
N VAL A 89 -1.40 0.40 0.16
CA VAL A 89 -0.19 0.55 -0.65
C VAL A 89 0.04 2.03 -0.88
N ARG A 90 1.11 2.57 -0.29
CA ARG A 90 1.33 4.02 -0.32
C ARG A 90 2.73 4.36 -0.78
N GLY A 91 2.84 4.94 -1.98
CA GLY A 91 4.11 5.34 -2.56
C GLY A 91 4.99 4.15 -2.92
N VAL A 92 4.42 2.96 -3.12
CA VAL A 92 5.21 1.74 -3.36
C VAL A 92 5.22 1.37 -4.81
N TYR A 93 4.05 1.33 -5.46
CA TYR A 93 3.99 0.91 -6.85
C TYR A 93 4.63 1.93 -7.79
N THR A 94 4.82 3.19 -7.35
CA THR A 94 5.67 4.16 -8.07
C THR A 94 7.10 3.64 -8.29
N HIS A 95 7.64 2.82 -7.37
CA HIS A 95 9.00 2.30 -7.44
C HIS A 95 9.11 0.93 -8.12
N PHE A 96 7.99 0.27 -8.42
CA PHE A 96 8.01 -1.07 -8.99
C PHE A 96 8.20 -1.01 -10.50
N LEU A 97 9.02 -1.89 -11.06
CA LEU A 97 8.98 -2.17 -12.50
C LEU A 97 7.53 -2.57 -12.90
N PRO A 98 7.11 -2.33 -14.16
CA PRO A 98 5.76 -2.70 -14.63
C PRO A 98 5.36 -4.14 -14.27
N ARG A 99 6.24 -5.12 -14.57
CA ARG A 99 6.03 -6.53 -14.24
C ARG A 99 5.91 -6.80 -12.73
N VAL A 100 6.77 -6.16 -11.93
CA VAL A 100 6.78 -6.27 -10.45
C VAL A 100 5.46 -5.75 -9.88
N PHE A 101 4.93 -4.65 -10.44
CA PHE A 101 3.62 -4.09 -10.10
C PHE A 101 2.48 -5.05 -10.44
N GLU A 102 2.44 -5.57 -11.67
CA GLU A 102 1.42 -6.53 -12.10
C GLU A 102 1.40 -7.79 -11.21
N GLU A 103 2.58 -8.38 -10.96
CA GLU A 103 2.72 -9.55 -10.09
C GLU A 103 2.26 -9.25 -8.66
N SER A 104 2.66 -8.10 -8.10
CA SER A 104 2.28 -7.69 -6.75
C SER A 104 0.77 -7.50 -6.62
N VAL A 105 0.11 -6.81 -7.57
CA VAL A 105 -1.34 -6.63 -7.57
C VAL A 105 -2.06 -7.98 -7.63
N ALA A 106 -1.61 -8.91 -8.48
CA ALA A 106 -2.19 -10.24 -8.57
C ALA A 106 -2.08 -11.02 -7.25
N GLN A 107 -0.95 -10.93 -6.55
CA GLN A 107 -0.78 -11.59 -5.25
C GLN A 107 -1.59 -10.90 -4.14
N VAL A 108 -1.68 -9.57 -4.16
CA VAL A 108 -2.55 -8.81 -3.24
C VAL A 108 -4.01 -9.21 -3.44
N PHE A 109 -4.49 -9.33 -4.68
CA PHE A 109 -5.86 -9.75 -4.97
C PHE A 109 -6.18 -11.13 -4.39
N LYS A 110 -5.29 -12.12 -4.58
CA LYS A 110 -5.47 -13.47 -4.00
C LYS A 110 -5.52 -13.48 -2.48
N ARG A 111 -4.88 -12.51 -1.83
CA ARG A 111 -4.81 -12.38 -0.37
C ARG A 111 -5.89 -11.45 0.17
N LEU A 112 -6.68 -10.80 -0.67
CA LEU A 112 -7.75 -9.90 -0.28
C LEU A 112 -9.04 -10.69 -0.01
N ALA A 113 -9.78 -10.32 1.03
CA ALA A 113 -11.10 -10.88 1.26
C ALA A 113 -12.07 -10.47 0.14
N GLU A 114 -13.12 -11.25 -0.10
CA GLU A 114 -14.15 -10.94 -1.12
C GLU A 114 -14.75 -9.53 -0.95
N LYS A 115 -14.89 -9.06 0.30
CA LYS A 115 -15.33 -7.70 0.67
C LYS A 115 -14.20 -6.87 1.26
N GLY A 116 -12.96 -7.26 0.99
CA GLY A 116 -11.77 -6.54 1.41
C GLY A 116 -11.58 -5.28 0.57
N THR A 117 -10.81 -4.33 1.09
CA THR A 117 -10.53 -3.08 0.39
C THR A 117 -9.04 -2.93 0.18
N LEU A 118 -8.66 -2.56 -1.05
CA LEU A 118 -7.31 -2.15 -1.40
C LEU A 118 -7.31 -0.63 -1.58
N ILE A 119 -6.55 0.07 -0.75
CA ILE A 119 -6.33 1.52 -0.86
C ILE A 119 -4.94 1.75 -1.42
N ILE A 120 -4.86 2.49 -2.53
CA ILE A 120 -3.60 2.83 -3.18
C ILE A 120 -3.46 4.34 -3.25
N SER A 121 -2.29 4.85 -2.85
CA SER A 121 -1.91 6.24 -3.04
C SER A 121 -0.51 6.26 -3.67
N ASP A 122 -0.44 6.60 -4.96
CA ASP A 122 0.80 6.59 -5.73
C ASP A 122 0.87 7.77 -6.72
N THR A 123 2.09 8.06 -7.16
CA THR A 123 2.35 9.10 -8.17
C THR A 123 2.15 8.51 -9.56
N LEU A 124 1.19 9.05 -10.31
CA LEU A 124 0.89 8.65 -11.69
C LEU A 124 1.13 9.80 -12.67
N TYR A 125 1.47 9.45 -13.91
CA TYR A 125 1.93 10.38 -14.94
C TYR A 125 0.87 10.56 -16.02
N ARG A 126 0.36 11.79 -16.18
CA ARG A 126 -0.71 12.15 -17.14
C ARG A 126 -0.22 12.64 -18.50
N CYS A 127 1.08 12.55 -18.75
CA CYS A 127 1.68 12.97 -20.02
C CYS A 127 2.10 11.76 -20.82
N ASP A 128 2.36 11.98 -22.11
CA ASP A 128 3.02 10.96 -22.92
C ASP A 128 4.40 10.64 -22.30
N LEU A 129 4.53 9.40 -21.81
CA LEU A 129 5.74 8.94 -21.14
C LEU A 129 6.96 8.94 -22.08
N ALA A 130 6.75 8.87 -23.40
CA ALA A 130 7.83 8.95 -24.39
C ALA A 130 8.45 10.35 -24.48
N THR A 131 7.70 11.39 -24.10
CA THR A 131 8.13 12.80 -24.17
C THR A 131 8.36 13.44 -22.81
N TYR A 132 8.08 12.73 -21.71
CA TYR A 132 8.24 13.24 -20.35
C TYR A 132 9.70 13.56 -20.02
N LYS A 133 9.91 14.74 -19.41
CA LYS A 133 11.18 15.16 -18.80
C LYS A 133 10.97 15.38 -17.30
N SER A 134 11.83 14.78 -16.48
CA SER A 134 11.78 15.01 -15.04
C SER A 134 12.06 16.49 -14.73
N PRO A 135 11.26 17.15 -13.88
CA PRO A 135 11.50 18.54 -13.50
C PRO A 135 12.77 18.70 -12.65
N MET A 136 13.27 17.60 -12.08
CA MET A 136 14.58 17.54 -11.44
C MET A 136 15.58 16.89 -12.41
N PRO A 137 16.66 17.57 -12.80
CA PRO A 137 17.71 16.97 -13.62
C PRO A 137 18.45 15.93 -12.78
N ASP A 138 18.02 14.68 -12.90
CA ASP A 138 18.63 13.53 -12.24
C ASP A 138 18.73 12.39 -13.25
N ALA A 139 19.87 11.72 -13.26
CA ALA A 139 20.21 10.70 -14.25
C ALA A 139 19.28 9.47 -14.20
N VAL A 140 18.54 9.29 -13.09
CA VAL A 140 17.75 8.08 -12.82
C VAL A 140 16.28 8.37 -12.53
N ASP A 141 15.85 9.64 -12.57
CA ASP A 141 14.50 10.08 -12.18
C ASP A 141 14.05 9.49 -10.83
N ARG A 142 14.73 9.89 -9.73
CA ARG A 142 14.53 9.36 -8.37
C ARG A 142 13.08 9.30 -7.88
N LEU A 143 12.16 10.08 -8.46
CA LEU A 143 10.75 10.09 -8.06
C LEU A 143 10.04 8.76 -8.38
N ALA A 144 10.30 8.16 -9.54
CA ALA A 144 9.71 6.87 -9.93
C ALA A 144 10.76 5.80 -10.24
N CYS A 145 12.05 6.11 -10.04
CA CYS A 145 13.16 5.25 -10.48
C CYS A 145 13.06 4.90 -11.98
N GLY A 146 12.45 5.79 -12.78
CA GLY A 146 12.16 5.54 -14.20
C GLY A 146 10.95 4.64 -14.50
N HIS A 147 10.22 4.12 -13.51
CA HIS A 147 9.10 3.18 -13.71
C HIS A 147 7.73 3.86 -13.75
N ARG A 148 7.65 4.89 -14.59
CA ARG A 148 6.47 5.75 -14.75
C ARG A 148 5.27 4.95 -15.21
N LYS A 149 4.12 5.19 -14.58
CA LYS A 149 2.84 4.53 -14.89
C LYS A 149 1.80 5.60 -15.18
N SER A 150 1.04 5.42 -16.25
CA SER A 150 -0.12 6.26 -16.53
C SER A 150 -1.33 5.78 -15.72
N PRO A 151 -2.33 6.65 -15.48
CA PRO A 151 -3.60 6.24 -14.89
C PRO A 151 -4.26 5.07 -15.65
N GLU A 152 -4.25 5.10 -16.98
CA GLU A 152 -4.89 4.06 -17.80
C GLU A 152 -4.21 2.70 -17.63
N TYR A 153 -2.87 2.67 -17.67
CA TYR A 153 -2.11 1.44 -17.40
C TYR A 153 -2.39 0.91 -15.99
N PHE A 154 -2.36 1.82 -15.00
CA PHE A 154 -2.56 1.45 -13.60
C PHE A 154 -3.94 0.82 -13.36
N SER A 155 -5.00 1.46 -13.83
CA SER A 155 -6.38 0.97 -13.69
C SER A 155 -6.57 -0.36 -14.42
N ASN A 156 -6.04 -0.50 -15.63
CA ASN A 156 -6.12 -1.75 -16.41
C ASN A 156 -5.48 -2.93 -15.66
N VAL A 157 -4.34 -2.73 -15.00
CA VAL A 157 -3.69 -3.79 -14.19
C VAL A 157 -4.56 -4.21 -13.00
N LEU A 158 -5.19 -3.24 -12.32
CA LEU A 158 -6.09 -3.52 -11.20
C LEU A 158 -7.30 -4.35 -11.66
N GLU A 159 -7.98 -3.89 -12.72
CA GLU A 159 -9.19 -4.55 -13.25
C GLU A 159 -8.89 -5.94 -13.81
N LYS A 160 -7.79 -6.11 -14.57
CA LYS A 160 -7.36 -7.42 -15.06
C LYS A 160 -7.03 -8.42 -13.95
N SER A 161 -6.63 -7.93 -12.78
CA SER A 161 -6.37 -8.76 -11.61
C SER A 161 -7.65 -9.20 -10.90
N GLY A 162 -8.82 -8.67 -11.30
CA GLY A 162 -10.13 -8.99 -10.70
C GLY A 162 -10.63 -7.95 -9.69
N LEU A 163 -9.92 -6.83 -9.51
CA LEU A 163 -10.37 -5.75 -8.63
C LEU A 163 -11.41 -4.87 -9.33
N THR A 164 -12.37 -4.36 -8.56
CA THR A 164 -13.29 -3.30 -9.01
C THR A 164 -12.86 -1.97 -8.42
N ILE A 165 -12.68 -0.95 -9.27
CA ILE A 165 -12.32 0.40 -8.84
C ILE A 165 -13.60 1.12 -8.39
N LEU A 166 -13.70 1.42 -7.09
CA LEU A 166 -14.86 2.12 -6.51
C LEU A 166 -14.71 3.64 -6.58
N ASP A 167 -13.47 4.13 -6.44
CA ASP A 167 -13.14 5.55 -6.48
C ASP A 167 -11.70 5.73 -6.94
N MET A 168 -11.46 6.73 -7.78
CA MET A 168 -10.11 7.11 -8.24
C MET A 168 -10.07 8.62 -8.42
N GLN A 169 -9.26 9.28 -7.59
CA GLN A 169 -9.20 10.74 -7.56
C GLN A 169 -7.75 11.21 -7.52
N ILE A 170 -7.54 12.39 -8.09
CA ILE A 170 -6.28 13.11 -7.89
C ILE A 170 -6.35 13.73 -6.50
N MET A 171 -5.38 13.41 -5.66
CA MET A 171 -5.32 14.05 -4.37
C MET A 171 -5.14 15.58 -4.51
N PRO A 172 -5.88 16.37 -3.73
CA PRO A 172 -5.81 17.82 -3.82
C PRO A 172 -4.50 18.40 -3.25
N LEU A 173 -3.93 17.77 -2.22
CA LEU A 173 -2.71 18.24 -1.52
C LEU A 173 -1.90 17.07 -0.98
N ASN A 174 -0.58 17.06 -1.22
CA ASN A 174 0.36 16.04 -0.72
C ASN A 174 0.37 15.91 0.82
N THR A 175 0.12 16.99 1.54
CA THR A 175 0.07 17.00 3.01
C THR A 175 -1.13 16.24 3.59
N LYS A 176 -2.15 15.94 2.77
CA LYS A 176 -3.36 15.25 3.23
C LYS A 176 -3.32 13.73 3.07
N VAL A 177 -2.27 13.15 2.47
CA VAL A 177 -2.21 11.71 2.12
C VAL A 177 -2.63 10.79 3.28
N ILE A 178 -2.15 11.06 4.49
CA ILE A 178 -2.36 10.17 5.64
C ILE A 178 -3.86 10.11 6.05
N TYR A 179 -4.63 11.15 5.74
CA TYR A 179 -6.05 11.26 6.10
C TYR A 179 -7.02 10.67 5.06
N TRP A 180 -6.50 10.16 3.93
CA TRP A 180 -7.30 9.55 2.86
C TRP A 180 -7.33 8.02 2.90
N LEU A 181 -6.82 7.39 3.97
CA LEU A 181 -7.29 6.07 4.40
C LEU A 181 -8.78 6.12 4.68
#